data_AF-A0A5M5C0A8-F1
#
_entry.id   AF-A0A5M5C0A8-F1
#
_cell.length_a   1.000
_cell.length_b   1.000
_cell.length_c   1.000
_cell.angle_alpha   90.00
_cell.angle_beta   90.00
_cell.angle_gamma   90.00
#
_symmetry.space_group_name_H-M   'P 1'
#
loop_
_entity.id
_entity.type
_entity.pdbx_description
1 polymer ?
#
loop_
_entity_poly.entity_id
_entity_poly.type
_entity_poly.pdbx_seq_one_letter_code
_entity_poly.pdbx_strand_id
1 'polypeptide(L)'
;MTLILAVIPVLLLIILMAFFKMSGDKSSIISLIVTMLIALFGFAFSVDNLFYSFLYGALKAVSPILIIILMAIFSYNVLLKTEKMEIIKQQFASISTDKSIQVLLLTWGFGGLLEAMAGFGTAVAIPAAILISLGFKPIFSATVSLIANSVATAFGAIGTPVLVLAKETNLDVLHLSTNVVLQLSVLMFLIPLVLLFLTDSKLKSLPKNIFLALLVGGVSLASQYVAAKYMGAESPAIIGSILSIIVIVIYGKLTASKEEKARKSHLKTKDILNAWSIYLLILFLIILTSPLFPGLRHTLENNW
;
A
#
# COMPACT_ATOMS: atom_id res chain seq x y z
N MET A 1 5.52 32.89 12.51
CA MET A 1 4.05 32.96 12.71
C MET A 1 3.28 32.14 11.68
N THR A 2 3.58 32.28 10.38
CA THR A 2 2.90 31.56 9.28
C THR A 2 2.99 30.04 9.37
N LEU A 3 4.15 29.47 9.74
CA LEU A 3 4.32 28.03 9.90
C LEU A 3 3.40 27.43 10.98
N ILE A 4 3.27 28.13 12.11
CA ILE A 4 2.44 27.68 13.23
C ILE A 4 0.97 27.64 12.79
N LEU A 5 0.49 28.67 12.10
CA LEU A 5 -0.88 28.69 11.57
C LEU A 5 -1.11 27.62 10.50
N ALA A 6 -0.14 27.41 9.61
CA ALA A 6 -0.25 26.43 8.52
C ALA A 6 -0.27 24.97 9.01
N VAL A 7 0.36 24.66 10.15
CA VAL A 7 0.42 23.29 10.67
C VAL A 7 -0.81 22.90 11.50
N ILE A 8 -1.58 23.88 12.00
CA ILE A 8 -2.74 23.65 12.88
C ILE A 8 -3.75 22.66 12.26
N PRO A 9 -4.21 22.79 11.01
CA PRO A 9 -5.18 21.85 10.46
C PRO A 9 -4.74 20.39 10.47
N VAL A 10 -3.46 20.15 10.19
CA VAL A 10 -2.85 18.82 10.16
C VAL A 10 -2.75 18.26 11.58
N LEU A 11 -2.22 19.04 12.52
CA LEU A 11 -2.13 18.63 13.93
C LEU A 11 -3.52 18.39 14.52
N LEU A 12 -4.48 19.25 14.22
CA LEU A 12 -5.85 19.12 14.69
C LEU A 12 -6.47 17.81 14.21
N LEU A 13 -6.30 17.47 12.92
CA LEU A 13 -6.81 16.22 12.36
C LEU A 13 -6.19 15.01 13.08
N ILE A 14 -4.86 15.02 13.26
CA ILE A 14 -4.14 13.97 13.99
C ILE A 14 -4.62 13.88 15.44
N ILE A 15 -4.80 15.01 16.12
CA ILE A 15 -5.23 15.04 17.53
C ILE A 15 -6.64 14.48 17.69
N LEU A 16 -7.58 14.91 16.84
CA LEU A 16 -8.97 14.45 16.85
C LEU A 16 -9.07 12.94 16.62
N MET A 17 -8.28 12.40 15.69
CA MET A 17 -8.30 10.97 15.38
C MET A 17 -7.52 10.12 16.38
N ALA A 18 -6.28 10.51 16.71
CA ALA A 18 -5.38 9.68 17.52
C ALA A 18 -5.72 9.74 19.02
N PHE A 19 -6.04 10.92 19.55
CA PHE A 19 -6.25 11.12 20.98
C PHE A 19 -7.73 11.11 21.35
N PHE A 20 -8.55 11.89 20.65
CA PHE A 20 -10.00 11.94 20.91
C PHE A 20 -10.76 10.76 20.30
N LYS A 21 -10.09 9.93 19.46
CA LYS A 21 -10.68 8.75 18.79
C LYS A 21 -11.96 9.10 18.01
N MET A 22 -12.04 10.33 17.51
CA MET A 22 -13.18 10.78 16.73
C MET A 22 -13.12 10.16 15.34
N SER A 23 -14.29 9.89 14.77
CA SER A 23 -14.37 9.33 13.42
C SER A 23 -13.77 10.27 12.38
N GLY A 24 -13.18 9.69 11.31
CA GLY A 24 -12.43 10.45 10.32
C GLY A 24 -13.27 11.46 9.54
N ASP A 25 -14.55 11.15 9.30
CA ASP A 25 -15.55 12.03 8.70
C ASP A 25 -15.74 13.32 9.51
N LYS A 26 -16.01 13.19 10.82
CA LYS A 26 -16.16 14.34 11.72
C LYS A 26 -14.86 15.12 11.84
N SER A 27 -13.74 14.42 11.95
CA SER A 27 -12.41 15.05 12.13
C SER A 27 -12.05 15.89 10.90
N SER A 28 -12.35 15.38 9.71
CA SER A 28 -12.09 16.09 8.45
C SER A 28 -12.96 17.35 8.31
N ILE A 29 -14.25 17.29 8.69
CA ILE A 29 -15.15 18.46 8.65
C ILE A 29 -14.67 19.54 9.62
N ILE A 30 -14.33 19.18 10.86
CA ILE A 30 -13.82 20.14 11.85
C ILE A 30 -12.52 20.78 11.35
N SER A 31 -11.57 19.97 10.86
CA SER A 31 -10.32 20.47 10.31
C SER A 31 -10.52 21.37 9.09
N LEU A 32 -11.49 21.06 8.22
CA LEU A 32 -11.84 21.90 7.07
C LEU A 32 -12.34 23.28 7.53
N ILE A 33 -13.28 23.33 8.47
CA ILE A 33 -13.82 24.59 9.01
C ILE A 33 -12.70 25.42 9.62
N VAL A 34 -11.84 24.81 10.45
CA VAL A 34 -10.70 25.50 11.05
C VAL A 34 -9.72 25.99 9.98
N THR A 35 -9.47 25.22 8.93
CA THR A 35 -8.62 25.64 7.80
C THR A 35 -9.19 26.87 7.10
N MET A 36 -10.51 26.89 6.85
CA MET A 36 -11.19 28.03 6.22
C MET A 36 -11.09 29.29 7.09
N LEU A 37 -11.26 29.16 8.40
CA LEU A 37 -11.10 30.28 9.34
C LEU A 37 -9.66 30.80 9.35
N ILE A 38 -8.66 29.90 9.38
CA ILE A 38 -7.25 30.29 9.34
C ILE A 38 -6.90 30.96 8.00
N ALA A 39 -7.45 30.49 6.88
CA ALA A 39 -7.22 31.11 5.58
C ALA A 39 -7.76 32.55 5.53
N LEU A 40 -8.99 32.78 6.00
CA LEU A 40 -9.62 34.10 6.00
C LEU A 40 -8.96 35.06 6.99
N PHE A 41 -8.79 34.64 8.25
CA PHE A 41 -8.36 35.54 9.32
C PHE A 41 -6.84 35.54 9.56
N GLY A 42 -6.17 34.41 9.32
CA GLY A 42 -4.73 34.26 9.55
C GLY A 42 -3.88 34.64 8.34
N PHE A 43 -4.36 34.36 7.13
CA PHE A 43 -3.65 34.65 5.88
C PHE A 43 -4.31 35.72 5.01
N ALA A 44 -5.44 36.29 5.45
CA ALA A 44 -6.18 37.31 4.72
C ALA A 44 -6.52 36.93 3.26
N PHE A 45 -6.84 35.64 3.03
CA PHE A 45 -7.29 35.18 1.71
C PHE A 45 -8.63 35.83 1.32
N SER A 46 -8.80 36.14 0.02
CA SER A 46 -10.10 36.55 -0.49
C SER A 46 -11.11 35.39 -0.41
N VAL A 47 -12.38 35.72 -0.20
CA VAL A 47 -13.47 34.74 -0.13
C VAL A 47 -13.59 33.96 -1.44
N ASP A 48 -13.36 34.62 -2.58
CA ASP A 48 -13.38 33.98 -3.90
C ASP A 48 -12.30 32.90 -4.03
N ASN A 49 -11.06 33.23 -3.65
CA ASN A 49 -9.94 32.27 -3.70
C ASN A 49 -10.14 31.10 -2.73
N LEU A 50 -10.75 31.36 -1.57
CA LEU A 50 -11.13 30.29 -0.63
C LEU A 50 -12.15 29.34 -1.28
N PHE A 51 -13.19 29.88 -1.92
CA PHE A 51 -14.22 29.08 -2.58
C PHE A 51 -13.64 28.26 -3.73
N TYR A 52 -12.80 28.85 -4.59
CA TYR A 52 -12.15 28.11 -5.67
C TYR A 52 -11.21 27.02 -5.16
N SER A 53 -10.47 27.28 -4.07
CA SER A 53 -9.59 26.27 -3.45
C SER A 53 -10.39 25.10 -2.86
N PHE A 54 -11.50 25.41 -2.19
CA PHE A 54 -12.42 24.39 -1.67
C PHE A 54 -12.99 23.53 -2.81
N LEU A 55 -13.51 24.17 -3.86
CA LEU A 55 -14.09 23.46 -5.00
C LEU A 55 -13.05 22.61 -5.72
N TYR A 56 -11.83 23.13 -5.91
CA TYR A 56 -10.71 22.39 -6.50
C TYR A 56 -10.35 21.14 -5.67
N GLY A 57 -10.27 21.27 -4.35
CA GLY A 57 -10.04 20.15 -3.44
C GLY A 57 -11.17 19.12 -3.48
N ALA A 58 -12.42 19.57 -3.48
CA ALA A 58 -13.59 18.69 -3.57
C ALA A 58 -13.62 17.93 -4.91
N LEU A 59 -13.34 18.59 -6.03
CA LEU A 59 -13.26 17.95 -7.34
C LEU A 59 -12.11 16.94 -7.42
N LYS A 60 -10.94 17.25 -6.82
CA LYS A 60 -9.85 16.27 -6.66
C LYS A 60 -10.24 15.07 -5.79
N ALA A 61 -11.08 15.25 -4.78
CA ALA A 61 -11.58 14.12 -3.99
C ALA A 61 -12.56 13.26 -4.81
N VAL A 62 -13.49 13.89 -5.53
CA VAL A 62 -14.54 13.17 -6.26
C VAL A 62 -14.03 12.49 -7.53
N SER A 63 -13.22 13.18 -8.34
CA SER A 63 -12.80 12.67 -9.64
C SER A 63 -11.73 11.58 -9.51
N PRO A 64 -10.47 11.84 -9.14
CA PRO A 64 -9.48 10.76 -9.11
C PRO A 64 -9.64 9.82 -7.91
N ILE A 65 -9.89 10.33 -6.69
CA ILE A 65 -9.83 9.50 -5.48
C ILE A 65 -11.03 8.56 -5.36
N LEU A 66 -12.26 9.09 -5.41
CA LEU A 66 -13.45 8.23 -5.28
C LEU A 66 -13.61 7.25 -6.44
N ILE A 67 -13.21 7.60 -7.67
CA ILE A 67 -13.25 6.67 -8.81
C ILE A 67 -12.30 5.49 -8.58
N ILE A 68 -11.07 5.72 -8.09
CA ILE A 68 -10.12 4.64 -7.77
C ILE A 68 -10.71 3.72 -6.70
N ILE A 69 -11.26 4.28 -5.62
CA ILE A 69 -11.86 3.51 -4.54
C ILE A 69 -13.06 2.70 -5.05
N LEU A 70 -13.95 3.31 -5.82
CA LEU A 70 -15.15 2.67 -6.36
C LEU A 70 -14.76 1.51 -7.30
N MET A 71 -13.79 1.73 -8.19
CA MET A 71 -13.29 0.69 -9.08
C MET A 71 -12.59 -0.44 -8.32
N ALA A 72 -11.80 -0.13 -7.28
CA ALA A 72 -11.15 -1.14 -6.46
C ALA A 72 -12.18 -2.02 -5.71
N ILE A 73 -13.21 -1.42 -5.11
CA ILE A 73 -14.31 -2.14 -4.45
C ILE A 73 -15.10 -2.95 -5.47
N PHE A 74 -15.38 -2.40 -6.65
CA PHE A 74 -16.04 -3.12 -7.73
C PHE A 74 -15.25 -4.36 -8.15
N SER A 75 -13.94 -4.22 -8.43
CA SER A 75 -13.05 -5.33 -8.76
C SER A 75 -13.01 -6.40 -7.66
N TYR A 76 -12.95 -5.99 -6.38
CA TYR A 76 -13.02 -6.91 -5.25
C TYR A 76 -14.35 -7.67 -5.20
N ASN A 77 -15.47 -6.98 -5.36
CA ASN A 77 -16.80 -7.60 -5.37
C ASN A 77 -16.97 -8.56 -6.55
N VAL A 78 -16.40 -8.25 -7.72
CA VAL A 78 -16.36 -9.19 -8.85
C VAL A 78 -15.58 -10.45 -8.48
N LEU A 79 -14.40 -10.32 -7.86
CA LEU A 79 -13.60 -11.48 -7.40
C LEU A 79 -14.30 -12.31 -6.33
N LEU A 80 -15.04 -11.68 -5.43
CA LEU A 80 -15.87 -12.37 -4.45
C LEU A 80 -17.03 -13.12 -5.12
N LYS A 81 -17.78 -12.44 -5.99
CA LYS A 81 -18.96 -13.02 -6.65
C LYS A 81 -18.61 -14.15 -7.61
N THR A 82 -17.44 -14.09 -8.24
CA THR A 82 -16.91 -15.14 -9.13
C THR A 82 -16.14 -16.24 -8.39
N GLU A 83 -16.09 -16.18 -7.05
CA GLU A 83 -15.38 -17.12 -6.16
C GLU A 83 -13.86 -17.21 -6.43
N LYS A 84 -13.32 -16.31 -7.27
CA LYS A 84 -11.89 -16.24 -7.57
C LYS A 84 -11.07 -15.84 -6.37
N MET A 85 -11.64 -15.05 -5.46
CA MET A 85 -11.00 -14.73 -4.19
C MET A 85 -10.71 -15.99 -3.35
N GLU A 86 -11.57 -17.03 -3.39
CA GLU A 86 -11.29 -18.29 -2.70
C GLU A 86 -10.09 -19.04 -3.31
N ILE A 87 -9.96 -18.99 -4.64
CA ILE A 87 -8.80 -19.58 -5.33
C ILE A 87 -7.50 -18.87 -4.90
N ILE A 88 -7.52 -17.54 -4.81
CA ILE A 88 -6.38 -16.75 -4.32
C ILE A 88 -6.04 -17.13 -2.87
N LYS A 89 -7.05 -17.24 -1.99
CA LYS A 89 -6.85 -17.67 -0.60
C LYS A 89 -6.23 -19.06 -0.52
N GLN A 90 -6.76 -20.03 -1.27
CA GLN A 90 -6.24 -21.40 -1.30
C GLN A 90 -4.82 -21.46 -1.85
N GLN A 91 -4.50 -20.66 -2.87
CA GLN A 91 -3.16 -20.56 -3.41
C GLN A 91 -2.19 -20.06 -2.33
N PHE A 92 -2.50 -18.98 -1.61
CA PHE A 92 -1.65 -18.48 -0.53
C PHE A 92 -1.51 -19.49 0.61
N ALA A 93 -2.59 -20.16 1.00
CA ALA A 93 -2.56 -21.23 2.00
C ALA A 93 -1.65 -22.41 1.59
N SER A 94 -1.58 -22.71 0.30
CA SER A 94 -0.82 -23.84 -0.24
C SER A 94 0.69 -23.59 -0.32
N ILE A 95 1.14 -22.34 -0.24
CA ILE A 95 2.56 -21.98 -0.42
C ILE A 95 3.41 -22.42 0.77
N SER A 96 2.90 -22.27 2.00
CA SER A 96 3.57 -22.71 3.21
C SER A 96 2.56 -22.87 4.34
N THR A 97 2.80 -23.83 5.23
CA THR A 97 2.12 -24.01 6.52
C THR A 97 2.75 -23.16 7.62
N ASP A 98 3.91 -22.55 7.36
CA ASP A 98 4.54 -21.63 8.28
C ASP A 98 3.75 -20.31 8.33
N LYS A 99 3.20 -20.02 9.51
CA LYS A 99 2.42 -18.81 9.77
C LYS A 99 3.22 -17.53 9.52
N SER A 100 4.51 -17.53 9.82
CA SER A 100 5.40 -16.38 9.61
C SER A 100 5.53 -16.03 8.12
N ILE A 101 5.69 -17.05 7.28
CA ILE A 101 5.75 -16.89 5.82
C ILE A 101 4.39 -16.44 5.29
N GLN A 102 3.28 -17.04 5.75
CA GLN A 102 1.92 -16.64 5.33
C GLN A 102 1.62 -15.18 5.68
N VAL A 103 1.94 -14.74 6.91
CA VAL A 103 1.71 -13.36 7.33
C VAL A 103 2.52 -12.40 6.47
N LEU A 104 3.83 -12.60 6.32
CA LEU A 104 4.64 -11.73 5.47
C LEU A 104 4.17 -11.72 4.02
N LEU A 105 3.86 -12.89 3.46
CA LEU A 105 3.42 -13.00 2.08
C LEU A 105 2.12 -12.22 1.84
N LEU A 106 1.17 -12.31 2.77
CA LEU A 106 -0.13 -11.68 2.66
C LEU A 106 -0.10 -10.18 2.99
N THR A 107 0.57 -9.77 4.07
CA THR A 107 0.52 -8.38 4.54
C THR A 107 1.60 -7.51 3.91
N TRP A 108 2.83 -8.02 3.78
CA TRP A 108 3.94 -7.25 3.22
C TRP A 108 3.96 -7.35 1.69
N GLY A 109 3.93 -8.57 1.16
CA GLY A 109 3.96 -8.80 -0.28
C GLY A 109 2.66 -8.42 -0.97
N PHE A 110 1.60 -9.19 -0.75
CA PHE A 110 0.31 -8.99 -1.41
C PHE A 110 -0.37 -7.69 -0.98
N GLY A 111 -0.37 -7.38 0.31
CA GLY A 111 -0.87 -6.10 0.85
C GLY A 111 -0.15 -4.89 0.25
N GLY A 112 1.19 -4.92 0.22
CA GLY A 112 1.98 -3.87 -0.42
C GLY A 112 1.65 -3.68 -1.91
N LEU A 113 1.43 -4.77 -2.64
CA LEU A 113 1.02 -4.72 -4.05
C LEU A 113 -0.37 -4.08 -4.21
N LEU A 114 -1.32 -4.43 -3.35
CA LEU A 114 -2.65 -3.83 -3.34
C LEU A 114 -2.61 -2.34 -2.99
N GLU A 115 -1.75 -1.92 -2.05
CA GLU A 115 -1.59 -0.51 -1.69
C GLU A 115 -1.04 0.28 -2.87
N ALA A 116 -0.06 -0.28 -3.58
CA ALA A 116 0.54 0.34 -4.75
C ALA A 116 -0.47 0.53 -5.90
N MET A 117 -1.35 -0.44 -6.13
CA MET A 117 -2.33 -0.39 -7.23
C MET A 117 -3.59 0.41 -6.88
N ALA A 118 -4.17 0.15 -5.71
CA ALA A 118 -5.50 0.65 -5.33
C ALA A 118 -5.44 1.69 -4.20
N GLY A 119 -4.55 1.51 -3.22
CA GLY A 119 -4.45 2.39 -2.06
C GLY A 119 -5.70 2.40 -1.17
N PHE A 120 -5.83 3.47 -0.37
CA PHE A 120 -7.02 3.85 0.38
C PHE A 120 -7.59 2.76 1.31
N GLY A 121 -6.72 1.94 1.90
CA GLY A 121 -7.07 0.96 2.93
C GLY A 121 -7.50 -0.41 2.41
N THR A 122 -7.61 -0.59 1.09
CA THR A 122 -7.86 -1.90 0.46
C THR A 122 -6.76 -2.92 0.78
N ALA A 123 -5.51 -2.43 0.83
CA ALA A 123 -4.31 -3.16 1.23
C ALA A 123 -4.32 -3.70 2.66
N VAL A 124 -5.14 -3.10 3.54
CA VAL A 124 -5.28 -3.58 4.92
C VAL A 124 -6.45 -4.56 5.00
N ALA A 125 -7.59 -4.21 4.42
CA ALA A 125 -8.83 -4.97 4.55
C ALA A 125 -8.73 -6.37 3.90
N ILE A 126 -8.19 -6.47 2.69
CA ILE A 126 -8.17 -7.74 1.95
C ILE A 126 -7.21 -8.74 2.61
N PRO A 127 -5.92 -8.43 2.88
CA PRO A 127 -5.03 -9.37 3.57
C PRO A 127 -5.53 -9.75 4.97
N ALA A 128 -6.12 -8.82 5.72
CA ALA A 128 -6.68 -9.13 7.03
C ALA A 128 -7.83 -10.16 6.93
N ALA A 129 -8.74 -9.98 5.97
CA ALA A 129 -9.82 -10.93 5.72
C ALA A 129 -9.30 -12.32 5.29
N ILE A 130 -8.26 -12.36 4.45
CA ILE A 130 -7.61 -13.62 4.05
C ILE A 130 -6.99 -14.30 5.28
N LEU A 131 -6.20 -13.60 6.09
CA LEU A 131 -5.62 -14.16 7.32
C LEU A 131 -6.70 -14.72 8.26
N ILE A 132 -7.82 -14.01 8.44
CA ILE A 132 -8.95 -14.50 9.24
C ILE A 132 -9.48 -15.83 8.69
N SER A 133 -9.66 -15.92 7.36
CA SER A 133 -10.12 -17.16 6.72
C SER A 133 -9.14 -18.33 6.87
N LEU A 134 -7.85 -18.04 7.02
CA LEU A 134 -6.80 -19.04 7.30
C LEU A 134 -6.73 -19.45 8.78
N GLY A 135 -7.61 -18.91 9.63
CA GLY A 135 -7.72 -19.25 11.04
C GLY A 135 -6.90 -18.36 11.99
N PHE A 136 -6.39 -17.22 11.52
CA PHE A 136 -5.77 -16.22 12.41
C PHE A 136 -6.84 -15.42 13.16
N LYS A 137 -6.49 -14.93 14.36
CA LYS A 137 -7.41 -14.11 15.17
C LYS A 137 -7.71 -12.77 14.47
N PRO A 138 -8.97 -12.30 14.42
CA PRO A 138 -9.32 -11.04 13.73
C PRO A 138 -8.51 -9.83 14.15
N ILE A 139 -8.31 -9.62 15.45
CA ILE A 139 -7.53 -8.49 15.98
C ILE A 139 -6.06 -8.59 15.54
N PHE A 140 -5.49 -9.80 15.56
CA PHE A 140 -4.13 -10.03 15.10
C PHE A 140 -4.01 -9.69 13.61
N SER A 141 -4.89 -10.25 12.76
CA SER A 141 -4.89 -10.02 11.32
C SER A 141 -4.98 -8.54 10.97
N ALA A 142 -5.91 -7.80 11.59
CA ALA A 142 -6.04 -6.37 11.39
C ALA A 142 -4.78 -5.61 11.81
N THR A 143 -4.19 -5.97 12.96
CA THR A 143 -2.98 -5.32 13.49
C THR A 143 -1.77 -5.53 12.57
N VAL A 144 -1.48 -6.77 12.16
CA VAL A 144 -0.33 -7.05 11.28
C VAL A 144 -0.50 -6.43 9.91
N SER A 145 -1.72 -6.39 9.37
CA SER A 145 -2.02 -5.69 8.11
C SER A 145 -1.83 -4.18 8.21
N LEU A 146 -2.28 -3.55 9.31
CA LEU A 146 -2.07 -2.11 9.55
C LEU A 146 -0.59 -1.76 9.71
N ILE A 147 0.15 -2.54 10.50
CA ILE A 147 1.58 -2.35 10.71
C ILE A 147 2.34 -2.47 9.38
N ALA A 148 2.05 -3.53 8.59
CA ALA A 148 2.68 -3.75 7.29
C ALA A 148 2.43 -2.61 6.29
N ASN A 149 1.23 -2.03 6.29
CA ASN A 149 0.86 -0.98 5.34
C ASN A 149 1.67 0.32 5.52
N SER A 150 2.26 0.54 6.70
CA SER A 150 2.95 1.79 7.06
C SER A 150 4.08 2.21 6.10
N VAL A 151 4.70 1.26 5.40
CA VAL A 151 5.79 1.54 4.45
C VAL A 151 5.27 1.70 3.02
N ALA A 152 4.37 0.82 2.58
CA ALA A 152 3.85 0.81 1.22
C ALA A 152 3.06 2.09 0.87
N THR A 153 2.39 2.68 1.87
CA THR A 153 1.54 3.88 1.69
C THR A 153 2.28 5.07 1.09
N ALA A 154 3.59 5.22 1.30
CA ALA A 154 4.35 6.33 0.72
C ALA A 154 4.28 6.36 -0.82
N PHE A 155 4.24 5.20 -1.45
CA PHE A 155 4.08 5.05 -2.91
C PHE A 155 2.71 4.45 -3.28
N GLY A 156 1.74 4.54 -2.37
CA GLY A 156 0.39 4.03 -2.58
C GLY A 156 -0.34 4.77 -3.70
N ALA A 157 -1.37 4.12 -4.26
CA ALA A 157 -2.14 4.64 -5.38
C ALA A 157 -1.22 5.19 -6.50
N ILE A 158 -0.28 4.36 -6.96
CA ILE A 158 0.63 4.66 -8.06
C ILE A 158 1.48 5.91 -7.75
N GLY A 159 2.07 5.97 -6.55
CA GLY A 159 2.96 7.06 -6.17
C GLY A 159 2.28 8.40 -5.89
N THR A 160 0.94 8.46 -5.82
CA THR A 160 0.17 9.70 -5.65
C THR A 160 0.68 10.59 -4.51
N PRO A 161 1.00 10.09 -3.30
CA PRO A 161 1.48 10.94 -2.21
C PRO A 161 2.78 11.68 -2.56
N VAL A 162 3.74 10.98 -3.18
CA VAL A 162 5.03 11.57 -3.58
C VAL A 162 4.87 12.50 -4.79
N LEU A 163 4.01 12.15 -5.75
CA LEU A 163 3.72 13.00 -6.92
C LEU A 163 3.05 14.32 -6.51
N VAL A 164 2.07 14.25 -5.61
CA VAL A 164 1.40 15.44 -5.06
C VAL A 164 2.41 16.27 -4.27
N LEU A 165 3.20 15.66 -3.40
CA LEU A 165 4.23 16.37 -2.64
C LEU A 165 5.23 17.08 -3.56
N ALA A 166 5.76 16.39 -4.58
CA ALA A 166 6.68 16.97 -5.56
C ALA A 166 6.06 18.18 -6.27
N LYS A 167 4.79 18.07 -6.70
CA LYS A 167 4.07 19.14 -7.37
C LYS A 167 3.87 20.37 -6.49
N GLU A 168 3.40 20.19 -5.25
CA GLU A 168 3.10 21.30 -4.35
C GLU A 168 4.37 21.97 -3.79
N THR A 169 5.50 21.26 -3.75
CA THR A 169 6.80 21.78 -3.29
C THR A 169 7.75 22.18 -4.43
N ASN A 170 7.34 21.94 -5.68
CA ASN A 170 8.17 22.14 -6.88
C ASN A 170 9.53 21.40 -6.81
N LEU A 171 9.52 20.19 -6.25
CA LEU A 171 10.70 19.34 -6.12
C LEU A 171 10.75 18.30 -7.26
N ASP A 172 11.96 17.88 -7.61
CA ASP A 172 12.16 16.79 -8.58
C ASP A 172 11.61 15.46 -8.04
N VAL A 173 10.79 14.79 -8.85
CA VAL A 173 10.10 13.55 -8.46
C VAL A 173 11.09 12.41 -8.22
N LEU A 174 12.14 12.28 -9.03
CA LEU A 174 13.11 11.18 -8.88
C LEU A 174 13.95 11.36 -7.61
N HIS A 175 14.43 12.56 -7.36
CA HIS A 175 15.18 12.89 -6.16
C HIS A 175 14.33 12.71 -4.90
N LEU A 176 13.09 13.23 -4.91
CA LEU A 176 12.16 13.08 -3.79
C LEU A 176 11.82 11.60 -3.53
N SER A 177 11.50 10.83 -4.58
CA SER A 177 11.20 9.40 -4.45
C SER A 177 12.38 8.64 -3.84
N THR A 178 13.60 8.93 -4.28
CA THR A 178 14.81 8.29 -3.76
C THR A 178 15.00 8.61 -2.28
N ASN A 179 14.83 9.87 -1.88
CA ASN A 179 14.95 10.29 -0.48
C ASN A 179 13.89 9.63 0.41
N VAL A 180 12.65 9.51 -0.08
CA VAL A 180 11.57 8.81 0.63
C VAL A 180 11.91 7.34 0.87
N VAL A 181 12.45 6.63 -0.14
CA VAL A 181 12.92 5.24 0.05
C VAL A 181 14.02 5.16 1.10
N LEU A 182 15.00 6.06 1.05
CA LEU A 182 16.09 6.09 2.03
C LEU A 182 15.59 6.36 3.46
N GLN A 183 14.61 7.25 3.62
CA GLN A 183 13.97 7.51 4.91
C GLN A 183 13.20 6.28 5.43
N LEU A 184 12.55 5.54 4.53
CA LEU A 184 11.82 4.31 4.86
C LEU A 184 12.72 3.09 5.06
N SER A 185 13.99 3.15 4.67
CA SER A 185 14.91 2.01 4.69
C SER A 185 14.94 1.28 6.03
N VAL A 186 14.99 2.01 7.15
CA VAL A 186 14.97 1.43 8.51
C VAL A 186 13.68 0.65 8.75
N LEU A 187 12.54 1.21 8.34
CA LEU A 187 11.22 0.58 8.49
C LEU A 187 11.07 -0.65 7.59
N MET A 188 11.72 -0.69 6.42
CA MET A 188 11.72 -1.86 5.55
C MET A 188 12.35 -3.10 6.19
N PHE A 189 13.24 -2.94 7.18
CA PHE A 189 13.77 -4.05 7.96
C PHE A 189 13.01 -4.25 9.28
N LEU A 190 12.71 -3.15 9.96
CA LEU A 190 12.07 -3.20 11.28
C LEU A 190 10.65 -3.78 11.21
N ILE A 191 9.86 -3.39 10.20
CA ILE A 191 8.46 -3.83 10.10
C ILE A 191 8.37 -5.34 9.82
N PRO A 192 9.03 -5.92 8.81
CA PRO A 192 9.04 -7.38 8.65
C PRO A 192 9.49 -8.13 9.90
N LEU A 193 10.50 -7.62 10.62
CA LEU A 193 10.94 -8.21 11.88
C LEU A 193 9.84 -8.20 12.95
N VAL A 194 9.15 -7.07 13.12
CA VAL A 194 8.02 -6.94 14.05
C VAL A 194 6.88 -7.88 13.65
N LEU A 195 6.52 -7.97 12.36
CA LEU A 195 5.47 -8.86 11.87
C LEU A 195 5.79 -10.32 12.20
N LEU A 196 7.04 -10.73 11.99
CA LEU A 196 7.48 -12.09 12.30
C LEU A 196 7.49 -12.38 13.80
N PHE A 197 7.94 -11.43 14.62
CA PHE A 197 7.95 -11.57 16.08
C PHE A 197 6.53 -11.64 16.66
N LEU A 198 5.59 -10.86 16.12
CA LEU A 198 4.18 -10.93 16.49
C LEU A 198 3.54 -12.27 16.09
N THR A 199 4.03 -12.87 14.99
CA THR A 199 3.49 -14.13 14.45
C THR A 199 4.01 -15.36 15.22
N ASP A 200 5.32 -15.41 15.48
CA ASP A 200 5.94 -16.46 16.29
C ASP A 200 7.03 -15.87 17.20
N SER A 201 6.66 -15.67 18.47
CA SER A 201 7.50 -15.07 19.51
C SER A 201 8.48 -16.06 20.17
N LYS A 202 8.54 -17.31 19.70
CA LYS A 202 9.45 -18.32 20.26
C LYS A 202 10.92 -17.95 19.98
N LEU A 203 11.74 -17.99 21.03
CA LEU A 203 13.19 -17.76 20.96
C LEU A 203 13.92 -18.66 19.94
N LYS A 204 13.43 -19.89 19.74
CA LYS A 204 14.00 -20.83 18.76
C LYS A 204 13.74 -20.41 17.30
N SER A 205 12.64 -19.68 17.05
CA SER A 205 12.27 -19.18 15.72
C SER A 205 12.93 -17.84 15.40
N LEU A 206 13.49 -17.16 16.40
CA LEU A 206 14.12 -15.85 16.28
C LEU A 206 15.22 -15.74 15.21
N PRO A 207 16.23 -16.64 15.12
CA PRO A 207 17.27 -16.51 14.10
C PRO A 207 16.72 -16.63 12.67
N LYS A 208 15.77 -17.54 12.48
CA LYS A 208 15.04 -17.71 11.21
C LYS A 208 14.25 -16.45 10.87
N ASN A 209 13.53 -15.90 11.85
CA ASN A 209 12.72 -14.71 11.67
C ASN A 209 13.58 -13.48 11.32
N ILE A 210 14.72 -13.30 12.00
CA ILE A 210 15.67 -12.23 11.68
C ILE A 210 16.21 -12.38 10.26
N PHE A 211 16.63 -13.59 9.87
CA PHE A 211 17.13 -13.84 8.51
C PHE A 211 16.07 -13.51 7.45
N LEU A 212 14.83 -14.00 7.64
CA LEU A 212 13.73 -13.75 6.71
C LEU A 212 13.39 -12.25 6.64
N ALA A 213 13.35 -11.53 7.77
CA ALA A 213 13.13 -10.10 7.81
C ALA A 213 14.23 -9.32 7.07
N LEU A 214 15.50 -9.67 7.28
CA LEU A 214 16.63 -9.02 6.60
C LEU A 214 16.60 -9.27 5.09
N LEU A 215 16.25 -10.48 4.68
CA LEU A 215 16.15 -10.86 3.29
C LEU A 215 14.97 -10.14 2.59
N VAL A 216 13.79 -10.12 3.20
CA VAL A 216 12.62 -9.41 2.64
C VAL A 216 12.83 -7.89 2.66
N GLY A 217 13.34 -7.34 3.75
CA GLY A 217 13.65 -5.92 3.87
C GLY A 217 14.73 -5.46 2.90
N GLY A 218 15.78 -6.27 2.72
CA GLY A 218 16.88 -5.98 1.79
C GLY A 218 16.41 -5.98 0.34
N VAL A 219 15.61 -6.97 -0.05
CA VAL A 219 15.01 -7.02 -1.39
C VAL A 219 14.04 -5.86 -1.59
N SER A 220 13.20 -5.55 -0.60
CA SER A 220 12.28 -4.41 -0.65
C SER A 220 13.03 -3.10 -0.85
N LEU A 221 14.09 -2.86 -0.07
CA LEU A 221 14.90 -1.65 -0.16
C LEU A 221 15.62 -1.54 -1.50
N ALA A 222 16.33 -2.60 -1.91
CA ALA A 222 17.11 -2.56 -3.15
C ALA A 222 16.22 -2.32 -4.36
N SER A 223 15.09 -3.02 -4.43
CA SER A 223 14.15 -2.90 -5.53
C SER A 223 13.42 -1.55 -5.55
N GLN A 224 12.93 -1.07 -4.40
CA GLN A 224 12.29 0.23 -4.31
C GLN A 224 13.27 1.37 -4.61
N TYR A 225 14.53 1.24 -4.18
CA TYR A 225 15.56 2.24 -4.45
C TYR A 225 15.89 2.34 -5.94
N VAL A 226 16.08 1.19 -6.61
CA VAL A 226 16.31 1.15 -8.06
C VAL A 226 15.10 1.71 -8.81
N ALA A 227 13.90 1.28 -8.45
CA ALA A 227 12.67 1.78 -9.04
C ALA A 227 12.52 3.30 -8.85
N ALA A 228 12.72 3.82 -7.63
CA ALA A 228 12.60 5.25 -7.34
C ALA A 228 13.62 6.08 -8.12
N LYS A 229 14.86 5.60 -8.20
CA LYS A 229 15.97 6.31 -8.84
C LYS A 229 15.84 6.38 -10.36
N TYR A 230 15.27 5.36 -11.01
CA TYR A 230 15.22 5.28 -12.48
C TYR A 230 13.81 5.46 -13.07
N MET A 231 12.76 5.27 -12.29
CA MET A 231 11.38 5.20 -12.76
C MET A 231 10.42 6.12 -12.00
N GLY A 232 10.89 6.81 -10.94
CA GLY A 232 10.09 7.76 -10.17
C GLY A 232 9.18 7.12 -9.12
N ALA A 233 8.09 7.82 -8.77
CA ALA A 233 7.24 7.47 -7.63
C ALA A 233 6.24 6.33 -7.88
N GLU A 234 5.95 6.01 -9.13
CA GLU A 234 4.82 5.16 -9.52
C GLU A 234 5.11 3.66 -9.36
N SER A 235 6.37 3.26 -9.55
CA SER A 235 6.80 1.86 -9.59
C SER A 235 7.42 1.27 -8.31
N PRO A 236 7.98 2.02 -7.34
CA PRO A 236 8.68 1.44 -6.20
C PRO A 236 7.88 0.40 -5.44
N ALA A 237 6.70 0.75 -4.93
CA ALA A 237 5.91 -0.19 -4.13
C ALA A 237 5.45 -1.41 -4.94
N ILE A 238 5.17 -1.26 -6.25
CA ILE A 238 4.80 -2.38 -7.12
C ILE A 238 5.96 -3.37 -7.24
N ILE A 239 7.13 -2.88 -7.68
CA ILE A 239 8.31 -3.72 -7.92
C ILE A 239 8.78 -4.35 -6.61
N GLY A 240 8.83 -3.55 -5.53
CA GLY A 240 9.24 -4.03 -4.22
C GLY A 240 8.33 -5.11 -3.66
N SER A 241 7.03 -4.98 -3.86
CA SER A 241 6.06 -5.99 -3.43
C SER A 241 6.17 -7.28 -4.25
N ILE A 242 6.28 -7.18 -5.58
CA ILE A 242 6.42 -8.35 -6.46
C ILE A 242 7.70 -9.13 -6.15
N LEU A 243 8.84 -8.44 -6.03
CA LEU A 243 10.11 -9.11 -5.71
C LEU A 243 10.10 -9.70 -4.29
N SER A 244 9.46 -9.02 -3.33
CA SER A 244 9.26 -9.59 -1.99
C SER A 244 8.40 -10.85 -2.02
N ILE A 245 7.29 -10.86 -2.77
CA ILE A 245 6.45 -12.05 -2.96
C ILE A 245 7.29 -13.20 -3.53
N ILE A 246 8.05 -12.97 -4.61
CA ILE A 246 8.88 -13.99 -5.24
C ILE A 246 9.86 -14.59 -4.22
N VAL A 247 10.55 -13.72 -3.48
CA VAL A 247 11.55 -14.13 -2.50
C VAL A 247 10.93 -14.88 -1.32
N ILE A 248 9.79 -14.44 -0.80
CA ILE A 248 9.05 -15.13 0.27
C ILE A 248 8.56 -16.51 -0.20
N VAL A 249 8.06 -16.61 -1.43
CA VAL A 249 7.60 -17.89 -2.01
C VAL A 249 8.76 -18.85 -2.21
N ILE A 250 9.90 -18.38 -2.75
CA ILE A 250 11.11 -19.19 -2.93
C ILE A 250 11.60 -19.68 -1.56
N TYR A 251 11.74 -18.78 -0.60
CA TYR A 251 12.16 -19.13 0.75
C TYR A 251 11.23 -20.17 1.38
N GLY A 252 9.90 -19.94 1.30
CA GLY A 252 8.91 -20.88 1.82
C GLY A 252 9.00 -22.27 1.21
N LYS A 253 9.19 -22.37 -0.12
CA LYS A 253 9.40 -23.66 -0.82
C LYS A 253 10.70 -24.35 -0.41
N LEU A 254 11.77 -23.59 -0.19
CA LEU A 254 13.06 -24.14 0.24
C LEU A 254 12.97 -24.70 1.66
N THR A 255 12.29 -24.00 2.57
CA THR A 255 12.11 -24.40 3.97
C THR A 255 10.94 -25.35 4.21
N ALA A 256 10.17 -25.70 3.17
CA ALA A 256 9.00 -26.56 3.29
C ALA A 256 9.38 -27.97 3.78
N SER A 257 8.55 -28.50 4.69
CA SER A 257 8.65 -29.87 5.20
C SER A 257 8.45 -30.90 4.09
N LYS A 258 8.95 -32.13 4.29
CA LYS A 258 8.76 -33.24 3.34
C LYS A 258 7.27 -33.53 3.09
N GLU A 259 6.43 -33.39 4.10
CA GLU A 259 4.97 -33.57 4.00
C GLU A 259 4.30 -32.46 3.18
N GLU A 260 4.76 -31.22 3.30
CA GLU A 260 4.27 -30.10 2.46
C GLU A 260 4.67 -30.28 1.00
N LYS A 261 5.91 -30.73 0.74
CA LYS A 261 6.38 -31.01 -0.63
C LYS A 261 5.62 -32.16 -1.27
N ALA A 262 5.14 -33.12 -0.48
CA ALA A 262 4.30 -34.22 -0.95
C ALA A 262 2.84 -33.79 -1.21
N ARG A 263 2.39 -32.66 -0.64
CA ARG A 263 1.05 -32.11 -0.82
C ARG A 263 0.94 -31.49 -2.22
N LYS A 264 0.37 -32.22 -3.17
CA LYS A 264 0.09 -31.69 -4.51
C LYS A 264 -0.96 -30.58 -4.41
N SER A 265 -0.65 -29.41 -4.96
CA SER A 265 -1.67 -28.39 -5.24
C SER A 265 -2.68 -28.97 -6.22
N HIS A 266 -3.94 -29.07 -5.80
CA HIS A 266 -5.05 -29.49 -6.67
C HIS A 266 -5.53 -28.35 -7.61
N LEU A 267 -4.97 -27.14 -7.48
CA LEU A 267 -5.34 -25.99 -8.30
C LEU A 267 -4.70 -26.09 -9.69
N LYS A 268 -5.53 -25.97 -10.74
CA LYS A 268 -5.03 -25.87 -12.11
C LYS A 268 -4.44 -24.49 -12.35
N THR A 269 -3.32 -24.42 -13.08
CA THR A 269 -2.65 -23.15 -13.43
C THR A 269 -3.57 -22.17 -14.15
N LYS A 270 -4.50 -22.67 -14.97
CA LYS A 270 -5.50 -21.84 -15.67
C LYS A 270 -6.44 -21.12 -14.70
N ASP A 271 -6.85 -21.80 -13.62
CA ASP A 271 -7.76 -21.23 -12.62
C ASP A 271 -7.05 -20.18 -11.78
N ILE A 272 -5.77 -20.38 -11.48
CA ILE A 272 -4.90 -19.39 -10.81
C ILE A 272 -4.75 -18.15 -11.70
N LEU A 273 -4.35 -18.31 -12.96
CA LEU A 273 -4.19 -17.18 -13.88
C LEU A 273 -5.49 -16.39 -14.05
N ASN A 274 -6.62 -17.10 -14.16
CA ASN A 274 -7.92 -16.45 -14.25
C ASN A 274 -8.28 -15.70 -12.97
N ALA A 275 -7.95 -16.24 -11.79
CA ALA A 275 -8.19 -15.56 -10.52
C ALA A 275 -7.34 -14.29 -10.35
N TRP A 276 -6.09 -14.31 -10.85
CA TRP A 276 -5.20 -13.14 -10.83
C TRP A 276 -5.44 -12.15 -11.97
N SER A 277 -6.29 -12.47 -12.94
CA SER A 277 -6.47 -11.69 -14.17
C SER A 277 -6.77 -10.22 -13.93
N ILE A 278 -7.64 -9.88 -12.96
CA ILE A 278 -7.98 -8.49 -12.63
C ILE A 278 -6.74 -7.73 -12.13
N TYR A 279 -5.97 -8.31 -11.21
CA TYR A 279 -4.76 -7.66 -10.71
C TYR A 279 -3.66 -7.57 -11.77
N LEU A 280 -3.52 -8.60 -12.61
CA LEU A 280 -2.57 -8.59 -13.72
C LEU A 280 -2.95 -7.56 -14.78
N LEU A 281 -4.24 -7.39 -15.06
CA LEU A 281 -4.75 -6.36 -15.97
C LEU A 281 -4.47 -4.96 -15.43
N ILE A 282 -4.77 -4.73 -14.14
CA ILE A 282 -4.49 -3.45 -13.47
C ILE A 282 -2.98 -3.17 -13.52
N LEU A 283 -2.15 -4.14 -13.15
CA LEU A 283 -0.70 -4.03 -13.22
C LEU A 283 -0.22 -3.71 -14.64
N PHE A 284 -0.75 -4.42 -15.63
CA PHE A 284 -0.41 -4.21 -17.04
C PHE A 284 -0.76 -2.79 -17.49
N LEU A 285 -1.97 -2.31 -17.19
CA LEU A 285 -2.42 -0.97 -17.53
C LEU A 285 -1.55 0.10 -16.85
N ILE A 286 -1.24 -0.07 -15.56
CA ILE A 286 -0.37 0.84 -14.81
C ILE A 286 1.02 0.90 -15.45
N ILE A 287 1.62 -0.26 -15.75
CA ILE A 287 2.94 -0.33 -16.39
C ILE A 287 2.90 0.34 -17.77
N LEU A 288 1.84 0.10 -18.55
CA LEU A 288 1.66 0.67 -19.88
C LEU A 288 1.54 2.21 -19.84
N THR A 289 0.90 2.76 -18.82
CA THR A 289 0.74 4.21 -18.62
C THR A 289 1.90 4.86 -17.84
N SER A 290 2.83 4.06 -17.33
CA SER A 290 3.96 4.53 -16.51
C SER A 290 5.01 5.29 -17.32
N PRO A 291 6.00 5.96 -16.68
CA PRO A 291 7.06 6.70 -17.36
C PRO A 291 7.98 5.79 -18.18
N LEU A 292 7.85 4.46 -18.07
CA LEU A 292 8.56 3.48 -18.88
C LEU A 292 8.19 3.55 -20.37
N PHE A 293 6.98 4.02 -20.70
CA PHE A 293 6.49 4.17 -22.08
C PHE A 293 6.15 5.64 -22.38
N PRO A 294 7.18 6.51 -22.45
CA PRO A 294 6.98 7.97 -22.53
C PRO A 294 6.16 8.40 -23.75
N GLY A 295 6.26 7.70 -24.88
CA GLY A 295 5.49 8.00 -26.09
C GLY A 295 3.98 7.81 -25.91
N LEU A 296 3.56 6.76 -25.19
CA LEU A 296 2.15 6.53 -24.92
C LEU A 296 1.63 7.51 -23.86
N ARG A 297 2.41 7.71 -22.79
CA ARG A 297 2.08 8.66 -21.73
C ARG A 297 1.86 10.08 -22.27
N HIS A 298 2.77 10.58 -23.10
CA HIS A 298 2.65 11.92 -23.68
C HIS A 298 1.43 12.05 -24.61
N THR A 299 1.04 10.96 -25.29
CA THR A 299 -0.19 10.93 -26.09
C THR A 299 -1.44 10.97 -25.21
N LEU A 300 -1.40 10.33 -24.04
CA LEU A 300 -2.52 10.34 -23.09
C LEU A 300 -2.61 11.66 -22.32
N GLU A 301 -1.50 12.25 -21.92
CA GLU A 301 -1.46 13.53 -21.19
C GLU A 301 -1.88 14.73 -22.06
N ASN A 302 -1.61 14.70 -23.37
CA ASN A 302 -1.93 15.82 -24.28
C ASN A 302 -3.34 15.79 -24.88
N ASN A 303 -4.08 14.70 -24.72
CA ASN A 303 -5.40 14.51 -25.33
C ASN A 303 -6.55 14.56 -24.31
N TRP A 304 -6.31 15.05 -23.10
CA TRP A 304 -7.28 15.22 -22.01
C TRP A 304 -7.17 16.61 -21.37
#